data_AF-A0AAW0VTM2-F1
#
_entry.id   AF-A0AAW0VTM2-F1
#
_cell.length_a   1.000
_cell.length_b   1.000
_cell.length_c   1.000
_cell.angle_alpha   90.00
_cell.angle_beta   90.00
_cell.angle_gamma   90.00
#
_symmetry.space_group_name_H-M   'P 1'
#
loop_
_entity.id
_entity.type
_entity.pdbx_description
1 polymer ?
#
loop_
_entity_poly.entity_id
_entity_poly.type
_entity_poly.pdbx_seq_one_letter_code
_entity_poly.pdbx_strand_id
1 'polypeptide(L)'
;RPLIWAVCSNPGKYPDPELRTAATLALAKFMMVSSDICEENLQLIFTILEKSKEAVIRGNTVIALGDLSFRFPNQLEPWIPRLYARLRDDSPKVRQNTLTILTHLVLNDMVKVKG
;
A
#
# COMPACT_ATOMS: atom_id res chain seq x y z
N ARG A 1 -12.33 -16.50 -5.74
CA ARG A 1 -11.23 -15.56 -5.44
C ARG A 1 -9.96 -16.36 -5.16
N PRO A 2 -8.80 -15.99 -5.76
CA PRO A 2 -7.52 -16.67 -5.52
C PRO A 2 -7.10 -16.70 -4.05
N LEU A 3 -6.26 -17.67 -3.66
CA LEU A 3 -5.75 -17.87 -2.28
C LEU A 3 -5.15 -16.61 -1.67
N ILE A 4 -4.55 -15.74 -2.49
CA ILE A 4 -3.95 -14.46 -2.09
C ILE A 4 -4.94 -13.60 -1.29
N TRP A 5 -6.21 -13.49 -1.73
CA TRP A 5 -7.24 -12.74 -1.00
C TRP A 5 -7.53 -13.36 0.37
N ALA A 6 -7.58 -14.68 0.46
CA ALA A 6 -7.84 -15.36 1.72
C ALA A 6 -6.73 -15.08 2.74
N VAL A 7 -5.46 -15.06 2.29
CA VAL A 7 -4.31 -14.74 3.15
C VAL A 7 -4.33 -13.27 3.58
N CYS A 8 -4.47 -12.36 2.62
CA CYS A 8 -4.46 -10.91 2.88
C CYS A 8 -5.61 -10.45 3.79
N SER A 9 -6.81 -11.04 3.67
CA SER A 9 -7.98 -10.66 4.47
C SER A 9 -8.04 -11.32 5.86
N ASN A 10 -7.25 -12.37 6.12
CA ASN A 10 -7.34 -13.14 7.37
C ASN A 10 -5.97 -13.31 8.06
N PRO A 11 -5.30 -12.22 8.48
CA PRO A 11 -3.97 -12.31 9.08
C PRO A 11 -3.91 -13.16 10.35
N GLY A 12 -5.01 -13.28 11.10
CA GLY A 12 -5.09 -14.16 12.28
C GLY A 12 -5.09 -15.65 11.94
N LYS A 13 -5.60 -16.03 10.75
CA LYS A 13 -5.59 -17.42 10.27
C LYS A 13 -4.24 -17.80 9.66
N TYR A 14 -3.52 -16.83 9.09
CA TYR A 14 -2.23 -17.03 8.44
C TYR A 14 -1.16 -16.22 9.19
N PRO A 15 -0.67 -16.68 10.35
CA PRO A 15 0.21 -15.88 11.21
C PRO A 15 1.62 -15.70 10.65
N ASP A 16 2.03 -16.54 9.69
CA ASP A 16 3.37 -16.53 9.12
C ASP A 16 3.69 -15.19 8.40
N PRO A 17 4.70 -14.44 8.87
CA PRO A 17 5.04 -13.13 8.30
C PRO A 17 5.54 -13.17 6.86
N GLU A 18 6.29 -14.22 6.49
CA GLU A 18 6.85 -14.35 5.14
C GLU A 18 5.74 -14.60 4.12
N LEU A 19 4.83 -15.52 4.44
CA LEU A 19 3.63 -15.79 3.65
C LEU A 19 2.78 -14.54 3.47
N ARG A 20 2.52 -13.78 4.55
CA ARG A 20 1.75 -12.53 4.47
C ARG A 20 2.47 -11.47 3.66
N THR A 21 3.79 -11.38 3.76
CA THR A 21 4.60 -10.47 2.95
C THR A 21 4.49 -10.81 1.46
N ALA A 22 4.66 -12.09 1.11
CA ALA A 22 4.55 -12.57 -0.26
C ALA A 22 3.13 -12.35 -0.82
N ALA A 23 2.09 -12.66 -0.05
CA ALA A 23 0.71 -12.45 -0.44
C ALA A 23 0.38 -10.96 -0.66
N THR A 24 0.87 -10.07 0.21
CA THR A 24 0.67 -8.62 0.08
C THR A 24 1.33 -8.08 -1.20
N LEU A 25 2.56 -8.50 -1.48
CA LEU A 25 3.25 -8.14 -2.72
C LEU A 25 2.55 -8.69 -3.96
N ALA A 26 2.07 -9.94 -3.89
CA ALA A 26 1.31 -10.55 -4.98
C ALA A 26 0.00 -9.79 -5.25
N LEU A 27 -0.75 -9.42 -4.20
CA LEU A 27 -1.96 -8.61 -4.32
C LEU A 27 -1.66 -7.29 -5.02
N ALA A 28 -0.63 -6.56 -4.58
CA ALA A 28 -0.22 -5.31 -5.22
C ALA A 28 0.12 -5.50 -6.71
N LYS A 29 0.82 -6.58 -7.07
CA LYS A 29 1.12 -6.91 -8.48
C LYS A 29 -0.15 -7.19 -9.29
N PHE A 30 -1.16 -7.87 -8.72
CA PHE A 30 -2.45 -8.04 -9.38
C PHE A 30 -3.17 -6.70 -9.57
N MET A 31 -3.14 -5.83 -8.56
CA MET A 31 -3.72 -4.48 -8.65
C MET A 31 -3.08 -3.66 -9.77
N MET A 32 -1.76 -3.78 -10.01
CA MET A 32 -1.06 -3.06 -11.08
C MET A 32 -1.55 -3.43 -12.50
N VAL A 33 -2.15 -4.61 -12.68
CA VAL A 33 -2.55 -5.13 -14.00
C VAL A 33 -3.92 -4.60 -14.44
N SER A 34 -4.83 -4.33 -13.52
CA SER A 34 -6.22 -3.95 -13.81
C SER A 34 -6.71 -2.86 -12.86
N SER A 35 -7.29 -1.80 -13.42
CA SER A 35 -7.94 -0.73 -12.66
C SER A 35 -9.06 -1.25 -11.77
N ASP A 36 -9.85 -2.21 -12.26
CA ASP A 36 -10.99 -2.76 -11.53
C ASP A 36 -10.51 -3.56 -10.32
N ILE A 37 -9.47 -4.38 -10.50
CA ILE A 37 -8.82 -5.10 -9.40
C ILE A 37 -8.18 -4.11 -8.41
N CYS A 38 -7.57 -3.03 -8.90
CA CYS A 38 -7.03 -1.99 -8.03
C CYS A 38 -8.14 -1.42 -7.14
N GLU A 39 -9.22 -0.92 -7.73
CA GLU A 39 -10.34 -0.28 -7.02
C GLU A 39 -10.99 -1.20 -5.98
N GLU A 40 -11.28 -2.44 -6.36
CA GLU A 40 -11.85 -3.45 -5.45
C GLU A 40 -10.97 -3.75 -4.22
N ASN A 41 -9.66 -3.51 -4.31
CA ASN A 41 -8.69 -3.90 -3.29
C ASN A 41 -8.04 -2.74 -2.54
N LEU A 42 -8.36 -1.49 -2.88
CA LEU A 42 -7.82 -0.32 -2.18
C LEU A 42 -8.07 -0.37 -0.68
N GLN A 43 -9.31 -0.70 -0.27
CA GLN A 43 -9.61 -0.80 1.15
C GLN A 43 -8.80 -1.88 1.86
N LEU A 44 -8.60 -3.04 1.21
CA LEU A 44 -7.83 -4.14 1.77
C LEU A 44 -6.36 -3.76 1.91
N ILE A 45 -5.73 -3.21 0.88
CA ILE A 45 -4.30 -2.88 0.91
C ILE A 45 -3.98 -1.76 1.91
N PHE A 46 -4.87 -0.76 2.04
CA PHE A 46 -4.71 0.26 3.08
C PHE A 46 -4.97 -0.28 4.48
N THR A 47 -5.88 -1.25 4.64
CA THR A 47 -6.06 -1.95 5.93
C THR A 47 -4.78 -2.72 6.30
N ILE A 48 -4.14 -3.40 5.33
CA ILE A 48 -2.86 -4.08 5.55
C ILE A 48 -1.78 -3.09 5.97
N LEU A 49 -1.69 -1.93 5.30
CA LEU A 49 -0.75 -0.86 5.64
C LEU A 49 -0.96 -0.33 7.07
N GLU A 50 -2.21 -0.17 7.48
CA GLU A 50 -2.57 0.41 8.78
C GLU A 50 -2.43 -0.58 9.94
N LYS A 51 -2.76 -1.86 9.72
CA LYS A 51 -2.94 -2.86 10.79
C LYS A 51 -1.80 -3.87 10.92
N SER A 52 -0.92 -4.01 9.92
CA SER A 52 0.18 -4.97 10.01
C SER A 52 1.21 -4.55 11.07
N LYS A 53 1.57 -5.47 11.95
CA LYS A 53 2.61 -5.25 12.99
C LYS A 53 4.01 -5.22 12.38
N GLU A 54 4.18 -5.92 11.28
CA GLU A 54 5.43 -6.15 10.59
C GLU A 54 5.80 -4.94 9.73
N ALA A 55 6.89 -4.24 10.11
CA ALA A 55 7.36 -3.07 9.37
C ALA A 55 7.73 -3.39 7.91
N VAL A 56 8.15 -4.63 7.62
CA VAL A 56 8.45 -5.09 6.25
C VAL A 56 7.19 -5.07 5.39
N ILE A 57 6.07 -5.60 5.89
CA ILE A 57 4.80 -5.58 5.17
C ILE A 57 4.38 -4.13 4.92
N ARG A 58 4.37 -3.28 5.96
CA ARG A 58 3.99 -1.86 5.81
C ARG A 58 4.88 -1.12 4.83
N GLY A 59 6.20 -1.27 4.93
CA GLY A 59 7.18 -0.60 4.07
C GLY A 59 7.07 -1.03 2.61
N ASN A 60 6.83 -2.32 2.35
CA ASN A 60 6.58 -2.83 1.01
C ASN A 60 5.25 -2.31 0.44
N THR A 61 4.21 -2.24 1.28
CA THR A 61 2.91 -1.69 0.89
C THR A 61 3.00 -0.21 0.52
N VAL A 62 3.79 0.59 1.25
CA VAL A 62 4.04 2.01 0.90
C VAL A 62 4.64 2.15 -0.51
N ILE A 63 5.65 1.35 -0.82
CA ILE A 63 6.29 1.37 -2.15
C ILE A 63 5.27 1.00 -3.24
N ALA A 64 4.56 -0.11 -3.04
CA ALA A 64 3.53 -0.58 -3.97
C ALA A 64 2.41 0.45 -4.19
N LEU A 65 1.98 1.17 -3.15
CA LEU A 65 1.01 2.24 -3.26
C LEU A 65 1.54 3.45 -4.04
N GLY A 66 2.86 3.71 -3.97
CA GLY A 66 3.52 4.67 -4.84
C GLY A 66 3.36 4.29 -6.31
N ASP A 67 3.71 3.05 -6.66
CA ASP A 67 3.60 2.53 -8.03
C ASP A 67 2.14 2.59 -8.54
N LEU A 68 1.19 2.20 -7.70
CA LEU A 68 -0.25 2.27 -8.00
C LEU A 68 -0.75 3.71 -8.17
N SER A 69 -0.20 4.66 -7.41
CA SER A 69 -0.55 6.08 -7.53
C SER A 69 -0.07 6.66 -8.87
N PHE A 70 1.06 6.18 -9.40
CA PHE A 70 1.48 6.51 -10.77
C PHE A 70 0.58 5.87 -11.82
N ARG A 71 0.22 4.60 -11.63
CA ARG A 71 -0.54 3.84 -12.63
C ARG A 71 -2.01 4.23 -12.71
N PHE A 72 -2.65 4.50 -11.58
CA PHE A 72 -4.09 4.75 -11.41
C PHE A 72 -4.37 5.94 -10.47
N PRO A 73 -3.91 7.16 -10.81
CA PRO A 73 -3.95 8.31 -9.90
C PRO A 73 -5.34 8.65 -9.37
N ASN A 74 -6.36 8.63 -10.24
CA ASN A 74 -7.73 8.99 -9.87
C ASN A 74 -8.33 8.05 -8.81
N GLN A 75 -7.95 6.77 -8.85
CA GLN A 75 -8.41 5.78 -7.88
C GLN A 75 -7.73 5.97 -6.52
N LEU A 76 -6.46 6.40 -6.52
CA LEU A 76 -5.64 6.57 -5.33
C LEU A 76 -5.84 7.93 -4.65
N GLU A 77 -6.25 8.97 -5.39
CA GLU A 77 -6.44 10.33 -4.87
C GLU A 77 -7.19 10.38 -3.52
N PRO A 78 -8.33 9.68 -3.32
CA PRO A 78 -9.06 9.70 -2.05
C PRO A 78 -8.29 9.07 -0.88
N TRP A 79 -7.29 8.23 -1.17
CA TRP A 79 -6.53 7.46 -0.20
C TRP A 79 -5.19 8.09 0.17
N ILE A 80 -4.71 9.07 -0.60
CA ILE A 80 -3.45 9.78 -0.37
C ILE A 80 -3.27 10.30 1.08
N PRO A 81 -4.29 10.83 1.78
CA PRO A 81 -4.14 11.23 3.19
C PRO A 81 -3.67 10.09 4.11
N ARG A 82 -4.05 8.84 3.82
CA ARG A 82 -3.59 7.66 4.59
C ARG A 82 -2.14 7.32 4.30
N LEU A 83 -1.64 7.64 3.10
CA LEU A 83 -0.22 7.53 2.78
C LEU A 83 0.59 8.59 3.54
N TYR A 84 0.13 9.85 3.59
CA TYR A 84 0.72 10.90 4.44
C TYR A 84 0.80 10.50 5.92
N ALA A 85 -0.20 9.79 6.43
CA ALA A 85 -0.19 9.32 7.82
C ALA A 85 1.00 8.38 8.14
N ARG A 86 1.62 7.74 7.14
CA ARG A 86 2.81 6.88 7.33
C ARG A 86 4.11 7.67 7.53
N LEU A 87 4.11 8.99 7.35
CA LEU A 87 5.23 9.84 7.80
C LEU A 87 5.43 9.80 9.32
N ARG A 88 4.42 9.34 10.06
CA ARG A 88 4.46 9.15 11.52
C ARG A 88 4.53 7.67 11.93
N ASP A 89 4.87 6.75 11.02
CA ASP A 89 5.02 5.33 11.35
C ASP A 89 6.12 5.12 12.40
N ASP A 90 5.93 4.14 13.30
CA ASP A 90 6.91 3.83 14.36
C ASP A 90 8.27 3.41 13.77
N SER A 91 8.26 2.76 12.60
CA SER A 91 9.47 2.30 11.93
C SER A 91 10.15 3.42 11.14
N PRO A 92 11.43 3.76 11.43
CA PRO A 92 12.19 4.72 10.64
C PRO A 92 12.26 4.38 9.15
N LYS A 93 12.33 3.08 8.82
CA LYS A 93 12.38 2.59 7.44
C LYS A 93 11.06 2.86 6.70
N VAL A 94 9.92 2.65 7.35
CA VAL A 94 8.61 2.94 6.75
C VAL A 94 8.44 4.44 6.55
N ARG A 95 8.88 5.28 7.52
CA ARG A 95 8.88 6.74 7.37
C ARG A 95 9.74 7.20 6.20
N GLN A 96 10.96 6.65 6.06
CA GLN A 96 11.85 6.97 4.95
C GLN A 96 11.22 6.60 3.60
N ASN A 97 10.70 5.37 3.46
CA ASN A 97 10.00 4.96 2.23
C ASN A 97 8.84 5.90 1.93
N THR A 98 8.04 6.26 2.94
CA THR A 98 6.89 7.15 2.77
C THR A 98 7.31 8.52 2.29
N LEU A 99 8.34 9.11 2.91
CA LEU A 99 8.88 10.40 2.50
C LEU A 99 9.36 10.35 1.05
N THR A 100 10.16 9.34 0.68
CA THR A 100 10.63 9.16 -0.69
C THR A 100 9.46 9.08 -1.67
N ILE A 101 8.49 8.20 -1.45
CA ILE A 101 7.34 8.04 -2.34
C ILE A 101 6.53 9.35 -2.47
N LEU A 102 6.22 10.02 -1.36
CA LEU A 102 5.47 11.27 -1.41
C LEU A 102 6.25 12.38 -2.12
N THR A 103 7.55 12.50 -1.90
CA THR A 103 8.41 13.44 -2.64
C THR A 103 8.36 13.14 -4.14
N HIS A 104 8.48 11.88 -4.54
CA HIS A 104 8.37 11.49 -5.94
C HIS A 104 7.00 11.84 -6.53
N LEU A 105 5.90 11.58 -5.81
CA LEU A 105 4.55 11.89 -6.29
C LEU A 105 4.31 13.40 -6.45
N VAL A 106 4.80 14.21 -5.51
CA VAL A 106 4.68 15.68 -5.59
C VAL A 106 5.53 16.24 -6.73
N LEU A 107 6.77 15.78 -6.88
CA LEU A 107 7.67 16.23 -7.95
C LEU A 107 7.19 15.86 -9.36
N ASN A 108 6.28 14.90 -9.49
CA ASN A 108 5.69 14.47 -10.76
C ASN A 108 4.22 14.91 -10.92
N ASP A 109 3.75 15.89 -10.12
CA ASP A 109 2.38 16.43 -10.18
C ASP A 109 1.25 15.40 -9.96
N MET A 110 1.57 14.23 -9.39
CA MET A 110 0.61 13.15 -9.12
C MET A 110 -0.23 13.41 -7.88
N VAL A 111 0.29 14.20 -6.94
CA VAL A 111 -0.42 14.62 -5.73
C VAL A 111 -0.29 16.13 -5.59
N LYS A 112 -1.44 16.81 -5.53
CA LYS A 112 -1.47 18.24 -5.23
C LYS A 112 -1.30 18.46 -3.74
N VAL A 113 -0.30 19.27 -3.36
CA VAL A 113 -0.18 19.74 -1.98
C VAL A 113 -1.40 20.61 -1.68
N LYS A 114 -2.30 20.13 -0.83
CA LYS A 114 -3.37 20.97 -0.28
C LYS A 114 -2.72 21.83 0.80
N GLY A 115 -2.54 23.12 0.49
CA GLY A 115 -2.12 24.15 1.43
C GLY A 115 -3.17 24.44 2.49
#